data_AF-A0A3B1D2A4-F1
#
_entry.id   AF-A0A3B1D2A4-F1
#
_cell.length_a   1.000
_cell.length_b   1.000
_cell.length_c   1.000
_cell.angle_alpha   90.00
_cell.angle_beta   90.00
_cell.angle_gamma   90.00
#
_symmetry.space_group_name_H-M   'P 1'
#
loop_
_entity.id
_entity.type
_entity.pdbx_description
1 polymer ?
#
loop_
_entity_poly.entity_id
_entity_poly.type
_entity_poly.pdbx_seq_one_letter_code
_entity_poly.pdbx_strand_id
1 'polypeptide(L)' 'MIYSKPGIPRPIVIPKYRAVDVDLIQKNLKSANMTRDYNFAFLDKR' A
#
# COMPACT_ATOMS: atom_id res chain seq x y z
N MET A 1 5.36 -7.31 6.81
CA MET A 1 6.59 -6.50 6.81
C MET A 1 6.18 -5.05 7.02
N ILE A 2 6.94 -4.28 7.80
CA ILE A 2 6.66 -2.87 8.10
C ILE A 2 7.57 -2.01 7.22
N TYR A 3 7.01 -1.01 6.55
CA TYR A 3 7.71 -0.12 5.64
C TYR A 3 7.55 1.34 6.08
N SER A 4 8.60 2.13 5.94
CA SER A 4 8.59 3.58 6.16
C SER A 4 8.81 4.31 4.85
N LYS A 5 8.00 5.32 4.56
CA LYS A 5 8.14 6.18 3.38
C LYS A 5 8.50 7.60 3.83
N PRO A 6 9.56 8.23 3.30
CA PRO A 6 9.91 9.61 3.62
C PRO A 6 8.74 10.56 3.36
N GLY A 7 8.52 11.52 4.27
CA GLY A 7 7.38 12.44 4.20
C GLY A 7 6.05 11.86 4.70
N ILE A 8 6.03 10.60 5.13
CA ILE A 8 4.84 9.97 5.72
C ILE A 8 5.13 9.56 7.16
N PRO A 9 4.42 10.13 8.15
CA PRO A 9 4.71 9.89 9.56
C PRO A 9 4.27 8.49 10.04
N ARG A 10 3.37 7.83 9.32
CA ARG A 10 2.80 6.53 9.69
C ARG A 10 3.50 5.42 8.90
N PRO A 11 4.00 4.35 9.55
CA PRO A 11 4.52 3.20 8.83
C PRO A 11 3.38 2.43 8.14
N ILE A 12 3.70 1.76 7.03
CA ILE A 12 2.78 0.96 6.22
C ILE A 12 3.07 -0.51 6.47
N VAL A 13 2.04 -1.31 6.74
CA VAL A 13 2.19 -2.75 6.96
C VAL A 13 1.75 -3.49 5.71
N ILE A 14 2.71 -4.10 5.00
CA ILE A 14 2.42 -4.97 3.85
C ILE A 14 2.55 -6.41 4.31
N PRO A 15 1.45 -7.15 4.41
CA PRO A 15 1.49 -8.55 4.79
C PRO A 15 2.02 -9.46 3.67
N LYS A 16 2.50 -10.65 4.05
CA LYS A 16 3.01 -11.65 3.10
C LYS A 16 2.00 -12.75 2.74
N TYR A 17 0.79 -12.69 3.28
CA TYR A 17 -0.24 -13.70 3.00
C TYR A 17 -0.82 -13.54 1.58
N ARG A 18 -1.30 -14.64 1.02
CA ARG A 18 -1.76 -14.73 -0.38
C ARG A 18 -3.01 -13.88 -0.67
N ALA A 19 -3.89 -13.74 0.32
CA ALA A 19 -5.13 -12.99 0.21
C ALA A 19 -5.14 -11.89 1.27
N VAL A 20 -5.52 -10.69 0.85
CA VAL A 20 -5.66 -9.51 1.70
C VAL A 20 -6.99 -8.85 1.38
N ASP A 21 -7.68 -8.42 2.42
CA ASP A 21 -8.94 -7.69 2.25
C ASP A 21 -8.71 -6.35 1.57
N VAL A 22 -9.67 -5.96 0.74
CA VAL A 22 -9.65 -4.70 -0.01
C VAL A 22 -9.51 -3.50 0.94
N ASP A 23 -10.15 -3.55 2.11
CA ASP A 23 -10.08 -2.51 3.14
C ASP A 23 -8.65 -2.27 3.65
N LEU A 24 -7.86 -3.33 3.78
CA LEU A 24 -6.46 -3.20 4.20
C LEU A 24 -5.63 -2.51 3.12
N ILE A 25 -5.87 -2.87 1.85
CA ILE A 25 -5.22 -2.23 0.70
C ILE A 25 -5.58 -0.74 0.67
N GLN A 26 -6.86 -0.40 0.80
CA GLN A 26 -7.32 1.00 0.79
C GLN A 26 -6.74 1.83 1.95
N LYS A 27 -6.69 1.25 3.17
CA LYS A 27 -6.06 1.91 4.32
C LYS A 27 -4.58 2.17 4.07
N ASN A 28 -3.86 1.18 3.53
CA ASN A 28 -2.45 1.34 3.19
C ASN A 28 -2.23 2.41 2.12
N LEU A 29 -3.07 2.47 1.08
CA LEU A 29 -2.98 3.52 0.06
C LEU A 29 -3.19 4.92 0.64
N LYS A 30 -4.18 5.07 1.53
CA LYS A 30 -4.43 6.33 2.25
C LYS A 30 -3.24 6.71 3.12
N SER A 31 -2.70 5.77 3.89
CA SER A 31 -1.51 6.00 4.71
C SER A 31 -0.27 6.31 3.87
N ALA A 32 -0.15 5.72 2.68
CA ALA A 32 0.95 5.95 1.74
C ALA A 32 0.82 7.24 0.92
N ASN A 33 -0.26 8.00 1.12
CA ASN A 33 -0.66 9.14 0.29
C ASN A 33 -0.58 8.80 -1.21
N MET A 34 -1.12 7.64 -1.59
CA MET A 34 -1.12 7.12 -2.95
C MET A 34 -2.56 7.01 -3.47
N THR A 35 -2.76 7.40 -4.72
CA THR A 35 -4.04 7.19 -5.40
C THR A 35 -4.16 5.74 -5.89
N ARG A 36 -5.40 5.31 -6.12
CA ARG A 36 -5.71 4.01 -6.70
C ARG A 36 -4.99 3.81 -8.04
N ASP A 37 -5.11 4.79 -8.95
CA ASP A 37 -4.55 4.69 -10.31
C ASP A 37 -3.02 4.57 -10.29
N TYR A 38 -2.37 5.34 -9.41
CA TYR A 38 -0.93 5.24 -9.21
C TYR A 38 -0.52 3.85 -8.72
N ASN A 39 -1.30 3.24 -7.83
CA ASN A 39 -1.05 1.87 -7.38
C ASN A 39 -1.23 0.84 -8.51
N PHE A 40 -2.27 0.97 -9.34
CA PHE A 40 -2.49 0.05 -10.48
C PHE A 40 -1.35 0.11 -11.51
N ALA A 41 -0.74 1.27 -11.72
CA ALA A 41 0.44 1.40 -12.59
C ALA A 41 1.65 0.55 -12.16
N PHE A 42 1.73 0.15 -10.88
CA PHE A 42 2.75 -0.78 -10.39
C PHE A 42 2.33 -2.25 -10.42
N LEU A 43 1.02 -2.52 -10.54
CA LEU A 43 0.51 -3.88 -10.65
C LEU A 43 0.68 -4.44 -12.06
N ASP A 44 0.59 -3.58 -13.09
CA ASP A 44 0.77 -3.94 -14.50
C ASP A 44 2.24 -4.15 -14.91
N LYS A 45 3.20 -3.80 -14.08
CA LYS A 45 4.64 -4.00 -14.36
C LYS A 45 5.14 -5.41 -14.01
N ARG A 46 4.28 -6.42 -14.09
CA ARG A 46 4.64 -7.83 -13.87
C ARG A 46 4.76 -8.61 -15.16
#